data_AF-A0A2M7TLK9-F1
#
_entry.id   AF-A0A2M7TLK9-F1
#
_cell.length_a   1.000
_cell.length_b   1.000
_cell.length_c   1.000
_cell.angle_alpha   90.00
_cell.angle_beta   90.00
_cell.angle_gamma   90.00
#
_symmetry.space_group_name_H-M   'P 1'
#
loop_
_entity.id
_entity.type
_entity.pdbx_description
1 polymer ?
#
loop_
_entity_poly.entity_id
_entity_poly.type
_entity_poly.pdbx_seq_one_letter_code
_entity_poly.pdbx_strand_id
1 'polypeptide(L)'
;MTKISLNNNGFTLIELLVVIVIIGLLAGIGISSFGGSLVRARDTKRKGDLVELKLALNQYYYTYGKYPPFRPSNTCGGNRSDWATSICTESNWLTTDDNFLQFLEYVPKDPTNKKGNDDTPWWFALSYTYGVSADGQTYDLLMNLENTSDPERCELRLWHSAAVWPTDTGCFSTATLGTVPDRAKQIWAVK
;
A
#
# COMPACT_ATOMS: atom_id res chain seq x y z
N MET A 1 -62.58 21.81 -16.34
CA MET A 1 -61.18 22.29 -16.33
C MET A 1 -60.89 22.87 -14.95
N THR A 2 -60.23 22.08 -14.11
CA THR A 2 -59.84 22.47 -12.74
C THR A 2 -58.61 23.37 -12.82
N LYS A 3 -58.74 24.60 -12.33
CA LYS A 3 -57.72 25.63 -12.36
C LYS A 3 -56.71 25.34 -11.24
N ILE A 4 -55.50 24.90 -11.59
CA ILE A 4 -54.40 24.71 -10.62
C ILE A 4 -53.83 26.10 -10.32
N SER A 5 -54.12 26.63 -9.12
CA SER A 5 -53.50 27.85 -8.62
C SER A 5 -52.13 27.51 -8.05
N LEU A 6 -51.08 27.93 -8.74
CA LEU A 6 -49.70 27.85 -8.24
C LEU A 6 -49.48 29.04 -7.30
N ASN A 7 -49.29 28.74 -6.02
CA ASN A 7 -48.98 29.72 -4.99
C ASN A 7 -47.53 30.18 -5.19
N ASN A 8 -47.32 31.30 -5.90
CA ASN A 8 -45.99 31.84 -6.19
C ASN A 8 -45.43 32.62 -4.98
N ASN A 9 -44.95 31.89 -3.97
CA ASN A 9 -44.09 32.45 -2.93
C ASN A 9 -42.64 32.35 -3.42
N GLY A 10 -42.12 33.44 -3.99
CA GLY A 10 -40.72 33.54 -4.40
C GLY A 10 -39.80 33.71 -3.19
N PHE A 11 -38.61 33.12 -3.24
CA PHE A 11 -37.55 33.37 -2.27
C PHE A 11 -37.12 34.83 -2.32
N THR A 12 -36.89 35.43 -1.15
CA THR A 12 -36.31 36.76 -1.06
C THR A 12 -34.81 36.73 -1.36
N LEU A 13 -34.28 37.83 -1.90
CA LEU A 13 -32.84 37.95 -2.16
C LEU A 13 -32.01 37.78 -0.89
N ILE A 14 -32.54 38.19 0.27
CA ILE A 14 -31.86 38.05 1.56
C ILE A 14 -31.82 36.60 2.03
N GLU A 15 -32.87 35.81 1.79
CA GLU A 15 -32.87 34.37 2.11
C GLU A 15 -31.81 33.63 1.30
N LEU A 16 -31.72 33.92 -0.01
CA LEU A 16 -30.68 33.31 -0.85
C LEU A 16 -29.28 33.75 -0.43
N LEU A 17 -29.11 35.02 -0.03
CA LEU A 17 -27.82 35.57 0.43
C LEU A 17 -27.34 34.91 1.72
N VAL A 18 -28.23 34.70 2.70
CA VAL A 18 -27.88 34.03 3.96
C VAL A 18 -27.47 32.57 3.70
N VAL A 19 -28.16 31.87 2.80
CA VAL A 19 -27.85 30.48 2.47
C VAL A 19 -26.46 30.33 1.86
N ILE A 20 -26.08 31.17 0.88
CA ILE A 20 -24.73 31.10 0.29
C ILE A 20 -23.64 31.48 1.28
N VAL A 21 -23.92 32.39 2.23
CA VAL A 21 -23.00 32.75 3.31
C VAL A 21 -22.79 31.56 4.26
N ILE A 22 -23.86 30.87 4.65
CA ILE A 22 -23.77 29.66 5.50
C ILE A 22 -23.03 28.55 4.76
N ILE A 23 -23.32 28.30 3.48
CA ILE A 23 -22.61 27.31 2.66
C ILE A 23 -21.12 27.66 2.56
N GLY A 24 -20.77 28.93 2.31
CA GLY A 24 -19.39 29.39 2.26
C GLY A 24 -18.63 29.18 3.57
N LEU A 25 -19.28 29.44 4.70
CA LEU A 25 -18.71 29.26 6.03
C LEU A 25 -18.49 27.77 6.36
N LEU A 26 -19.48 26.92 6.08
CA LEU A 26 -19.37 25.47 6.29
C LEU A 26 -18.35 24.83 5.34
N ALA A 27 -18.29 25.25 4.08
CA ALA A 27 -17.32 24.76 3.11
C ALA A 27 -15.87 25.11 3.54
N GLY A 28 -15.66 26.29 4.15
CA GLY A 28 -14.35 26.70 4.66
C GLY A 28 -13.82 25.82 5.80
N ILE A 29 -14.70 25.34 6.69
CA ILE A 29 -14.30 24.51 7.85
C ILE A 29 -14.19 23.03 7.48
N GLY A 30 -14.98 22.54 6.52
CA GLY A 30 -15.09 21.10 6.24
C GLY A 30 -13.83 20.44 5.66
N ILE A 31 -12.95 21.18 4.97
CA ILE A 31 -11.89 20.58 4.15
C ILE A 31 -10.71 20.05 4.99
N SER A 32 -10.42 20.62 6.16
CA SER A 32 -9.17 20.36 6.88
C SER A 32 -9.10 19.03 7.65
N SER A 33 -10.22 18.32 7.85
CA SER A 33 -10.26 17.14 8.73
C SER A 33 -10.23 15.77 8.01
N PHE A 34 -10.36 15.71 6.68
CA PHE A 34 -10.53 14.44 5.97
C PHE A 34 -9.23 13.71 5.62
N GLY A 35 -8.10 14.42 5.52
CA GLY A 35 -6.85 13.86 5.03
C GLY A 35 -6.32 12.69 5.89
N GLY A 36 -6.26 12.87 7.21
CA GLY A 36 -5.69 11.87 8.12
C GLY A 36 -6.52 10.58 8.24
N SER A 37 -7.85 10.66 8.11
CA SER A 37 -8.72 9.46 8.14
C SER A 37 -8.50 8.60 6.90
N LEU A 38 -8.39 9.24 5.73
CA LEU A 38 -8.13 8.54 4.46
C LEU A 38 -6.76 7.85 4.46
N VAL A 39 -5.74 8.48 5.05
CA VAL A 39 -4.40 7.89 5.24
C VAL A 39 -4.50 6.59 6.05
N ARG A 40 -5.16 6.64 7.22
CA ARG A 40 -5.33 5.46 8.09
C ARG A 40 -6.11 4.34 7.41
N ALA A 41 -7.14 4.68 6.63
CA ALA A 41 -7.93 3.70 5.89
C ALA A 41 -7.07 3.00 4.81
N ARG A 42 -6.25 3.75 4.06
CA ARG A 42 -5.32 3.17 3.08
C ARG A 42 -4.26 2.30 3.76
N ASP A 43 -3.69 2.74 4.87
CA ASP A 43 -2.69 1.96 5.62
C ASP A 43 -3.28 0.67 6.20
N THR A 44 -4.52 0.71 6.70
CA THR A 44 -5.24 -0.50 7.14
C THR A 44 -5.44 -1.48 5.99
N LYS A 45 -5.80 -0.96 4.80
CA LYS A 45 -5.91 -1.77 3.59
C LYS A 45 -4.56 -2.40 3.22
N ARG A 46 -3.46 -1.65 3.25
CA ARG A 46 -2.11 -2.15 2.97
C ARG A 46 -1.72 -3.33 3.86
N LYS A 47 -1.95 -3.19 5.17
CA LYS A 47 -1.69 -4.27 6.13
C LYS A 47 -2.50 -5.53 5.80
N GLY A 48 -3.80 -5.38 5.49
CA GLY A 48 -4.67 -6.49 5.11
C GLY A 48 -4.20 -7.19 3.82
N ASP A 49 -3.91 -6.41 2.78
CA ASP A 49 -3.46 -6.91 1.48
C ASP A 49 -2.15 -7.73 1.63
N LEU A 50 -1.22 -7.31 2.50
CA LEU A 50 0.03 -8.05 2.74
C LEU A 50 -0.18 -9.38 3.47
N VAL A 51 -1.12 -9.42 4.41
CA VAL A 51 -1.48 -10.67 5.10
C VAL A 51 -2.05 -11.68 4.11
N GLU A 52 -2.91 -11.22 3.20
CA GLU A 52 -3.50 -12.05 2.14
C GLU A 52 -2.43 -12.60 1.19
N LEU A 53 -1.54 -11.73 0.70
CA LEU A 53 -0.41 -12.11 -0.15
C LEU A 53 0.51 -13.14 0.55
N LYS A 54 0.83 -12.93 1.82
CA LYS A 54 1.64 -13.87 2.61
C LYS A 54 0.98 -15.24 2.69
N LEU A 55 -0.33 -15.29 2.93
CA LEU A 55 -1.06 -16.55 3.00
C LEU A 55 -0.98 -17.30 1.66
N ALA A 56 -1.25 -16.60 0.55
CA ALA A 56 -1.17 -17.17 -0.79
C ALA A 56 0.25 -17.67 -1.14
N LEU A 57 1.29 -16.90 -0.79
CA LEU A 57 2.69 -17.29 -0.97
C LEU A 57 3.03 -18.57 -0.20
N ASN A 58 2.55 -18.69 1.04
CA ASN A 58 2.77 -19.90 1.84
C ASN A 58 2.00 -21.11 1.27
N GLN A 59 0.76 -20.92 0.81
CA GLN A 59 0.00 -21.99 0.14
C GLN A 59 0.68 -22.48 -1.14
N TYR A 60 1.21 -21.54 -1.95
CA TYR A 60 2.03 -21.87 -3.11
C TYR A 60 3.26 -22.68 -2.67
N TYR A 61 3.98 -22.24 -1.63
CA TYR A 61 5.14 -22.97 -1.10
C TYR A 61 4.80 -24.40 -0.66
N TYR A 62 3.69 -24.59 0.06
CA TYR A 62 3.24 -25.92 0.47
C TYR A 62 2.92 -26.84 -0.69
N THR A 63 2.49 -26.28 -1.82
CA THR A 63 2.12 -27.05 -3.02
C THR A 63 3.33 -27.39 -3.88
N TYR A 64 4.24 -26.43 -4.07
CA TYR A 64 5.34 -26.54 -5.05
C TYR A 64 6.73 -26.68 -4.42
N GLY A 65 6.84 -26.60 -3.09
CA GLY A 65 8.11 -26.71 -2.35
C GLY A 65 9.06 -25.52 -2.50
N LYS A 66 8.60 -24.43 -3.13
CA LYS A 66 9.34 -23.19 -3.37
C LYS A 66 8.36 -22.02 -3.52
N TYR A 67 8.82 -20.81 -3.26
CA TYR A 67 8.07 -19.58 -3.54
C TYR A 67 8.06 -19.28 -5.05
N PRO A 68 7.02 -18.60 -5.55
CA PRO A 68 6.88 -18.35 -6.98
C PRO A 68 7.98 -17.41 -7.49
N PRO A 69 8.51 -17.61 -8.70
CA PRO A 69 9.52 -16.71 -9.27
C PRO A 69 8.94 -15.30 -9.41
N PHE A 70 9.71 -14.27 -9.07
CA PHE A 70 9.22 -12.90 -9.18
C PHE A 70 9.12 -12.46 -10.65
N ARG A 71 8.21 -11.52 -10.94
CA ARG A 71 8.20 -10.80 -12.22
C ARG A 71 9.17 -9.60 -12.15
N PRO A 72 10.18 -9.49 -13.03
CA PRO A 72 11.13 -8.38 -12.99
C PRO A 72 10.46 -7.00 -13.11
N SER A 73 10.78 -6.06 -12.23
CA SER A 73 10.15 -4.73 -12.21
C SER A 73 10.60 -3.82 -13.36
N ASN A 74 11.75 -4.11 -13.98
CA ASN A 74 12.26 -3.35 -15.12
C ASN A 74 11.34 -3.38 -16.34
N THR A 75 10.47 -4.40 -16.49
CA THR A 75 9.43 -4.43 -17.52
C THR A 75 8.28 -3.46 -17.23
N CYS A 76 8.17 -2.98 -16.00
CA CYS A 76 7.09 -2.11 -15.50
C CYS A 76 7.60 -0.76 -14.96
N GLY A 77 8.80 -0.33 -15.35
CA GLY A 77 9.37 0.98 -14.94
C GLY A 77 10.09 1.01 -13.59
N GLY A 78 10.38 -0.14 -12.99
CA GLY A 78 11.29 -0.26 -11.85
C GLY A 78 12.77 -0.24 -12.28
N ASN A 79 13.67 0.19 -11.39
CA ASN A 79 15.10 0.30 -11.70
C ASN A 79 15.90 -0.97 -11.35
N ARG A 80 15.21 -2.06 -10.97
CA ARG A 80 15.80 -3.29 -10.44
C ARG A 80 15.21 -4.54 -11.09
N SER A 81 16.06 -5.48 -11.46
CA SER A 81 15.67 -6.72 -12.15
C SER A 81 15.48 -7.90 -11.21
N ASP A 82 15.65 -7.70 -9.90
CA ASP A 82 15.61 -8.71 -8.84
C ASP A 82 14.29 -8.75 -8.05
N TRP A 83 13.36 -7.82 -8.33
CA TRP A 83 12.09 -7.68 -7.61
C TRP A 83 10.91 -7.41 -8.54
N ALA A 84 9.70 -7.71 -8.06
CA ALA A 84 8.40 -7.35 -8.63
C ALA A 84 7.77 -6.16 -7.89
N THR A 85 6.91 -5.41 -8.57
CA THR A 85 6.21 -4.24 -8.00
C THR A 85 4.76 -4.16 -8.45
N SER A 86 3.86 -3.72 -7.57
CA SER A 86 2.44 -3.52 -7.88
C SER A 86 2.17 -2.39 -8.89
N ILE A 87 3.18 -1.60 -9.24
CA ILE A 87 3.11 -0.56 -10.28
C ILE A 87 2.87 -1.18 -11.67
N CYS A 88 3.33 -2.42 -11.87
CA CYS A 88 3.01 -3.24 -13.04
C CYS A 88 1.51 -3.20 -13.35
N THR A 89 1.15 -2.97 -14.61
CA THR A 89 -0.24 -2.84 -15.06
C THR A 89 -0.93 -4.19 -15.20
N GLU A 90 -0.15 -5.26 -15.27
CA GLU A 90 -0.63 -6.63 -15.37
C GLU A 90 -1.49 -7.04 -14.16
N SER A 91 -2.37 -8.02 -14.38
CA SER A 91 -3.21 -8.61 -13.34
C SER A 91 -2.38 -9.34 -12.28
N ASN A 92 -1.39 -10.14 -12.72
CA ASN A 92 -0.43 -10.82 -11.86
C ASN A 92 0.90 -10.07 -11.84
N TRP A 93 1.00 -8.96 -11.12
CA TRP A 93 2.26 -8.20 -11.08
C TRP A 93 3.37 -8.90 -10.29
N LEU A 94 3.03 -9.86 -9.43
CA LEU A 94 3.93 -10.45 -8.45
C LEU A 94 4.86 -11.49 -9.06
N THR A 95 4.34 -12.37 -9.91
CA THR A 95 5.07 -13.52 -10.44
C THR A 95 4.86 -13.73 -11.94
N THR A 96 5.82 -14.40 -12.57
CA THR A 96 5.67 -14.93 -13.93
C THR A 96 4.91 -16.26 -13.99
N ASP A 97 4.60 -16.87 -12.86
CA ASP A 97 3.85 -18.14 -12.79
C ASP A 97 2.36 -17.87 -12.54
N ASP A 98 1.55 -18.12 -13.56
CA ASP A 98 0.10 -17.94 -13.50
C ASP A 98 -0.60 -18.95 -12.59
N ASN A 99 0.04 -20.07 -12.21
CA ASN A 99 -0.50 -20.99 -11.22
C ASN A 99 -0.68 -20.32 -9.85
N PHE A 100 0.02 -19.21 -9.59
CA PHE A 100 -0.17 -18.46 -8.35
C PHE A 100 -1.59 -17.91 -8.18
N LEU A 101 -2.29 -17.63 -9.28
CA LEU A 101 -3.67 -17.10 -9.27
C LEU A 101 -4.70 -18.10 -8.74
N GLN A 102 -4.35 -19.38 -8.54
CA GLN A 102 -5.25 -20.34 -7.89
C GLN A 102 -5.33 -20.14 -6.36
N PHE A 103 -4.37 -19.44 -5.77
CA PHE A 103 -4.29 -19.19 -4.32
C PHE A 103 -4.85 -17.83 -3.91
N LEU A 104 -5.27 -17.01 -4.88
CA LEU A 104 -5.68 -15.64 -4.65
C LEU A 104 -6.64 -15.19 -5.76
N GLU A 105 -7.80 -14.62 -5.41
CA GLU A 105 -8.81 -14.19 -6.39
C GLU A 105 -8.28 -13.10 -7.34
N TYR A 106 -7.51 -12.15 -6.81
CA TYR A 106 -6.80 -11.13 -7.57
C TYR A 106 -5.56 -10.67 -6.80
N VAL A 107 -4.49 -10.28 -7.50
CA VAL A 107 -3.29 -9.75 -6.83
C VAL A 107 -3.53 -8.30 -6.40
N PRO A 108 -3.53 -7.98 -5.10
CA PRO A 108 -3.84 -6.63 -4.62
C PRO A 108 -2.78 -5.64 -5.09
N LYS A 109 -3.21 -4.39 -5.31
CA LYS A 109 -2.34 -3.26 -5.65
C LYS A 109 -2.46 -2.21 -4.56
N ASP A 110 -1.36 -1.51 -4.29
CA ASP A 110 -1.35 -0.42 -3.31
C ASP A 110 -2.45 0.61 -3.64
N PRO A 111 -3.17 1.20 -2.66
CA PRO A 111 -4.22 2.18 -2.94
C PRO A 111 -3.73 3.44 -3.65
N THR A 112 -2.48 3.82 -3.42
CA THR A 112 -1.82 4.96 -4.07
C THR A 112 -1.07 4.50 -5.31
N ASN A 113 -0.43 3.32 -5.26
CA ASN A 113 0.32 2.67 -6.34
C ASN A 113 1.19 3.65 -7.15
N LYS A 114 2.00 4.44 -6.46
CA LYS A 114 2.91 5.39 -7.10
C LYS A 114 4.31 4.80 -7.14
N LYS A 115 5.15 5.33 -8.04
CA LYS A 115 6.58 5.08 -7.99
C LYS A 115 7.20 5.92 -6.87
N GLY A 116 8.25 5.41 -6.24
CA GLY A 116 9.06 6.21 -5.34
C GLY A 116 9.83 7.31 -6.02
N ASN A 117 9.97 8.41 -5.30
CA ASN A 117 11.06 9.36 -5.45
C ASN A 117 12.12 8.98 -4.40
N ASP A 118 13.35 9.48 -4.54
CA ASP A 118 14.54 9.08 -3.75
C ASP A 118 14.44 9.27 -2.21
N ASP A 119 13.32 9.77 -1.68
CA ASP A 119 13.11 10.08 -0.25
C ASP A 119 12.32 9.01 0.54
N THR A 120 11.91 7.90 -0.07
CA THR A 120 11.54 6.72 0.72
C THR A 120 12.79 5.88 0.96
N PRO A 121 12.97 5.27 2.15
CA PRO A 121 13.94 4.19 2.25
C PRO A 121 13.56 3.22 1.14
N TRP A 122 14.51 2.94 0.26
CA TRP A 122 14.29 2.15 -0.96
C TRP A 122 13.47 2.88 -2.02
N TRP A 123 13.90 2.77 -3.28
CA TRP A 123 13.36 3.40 -4.49
C TRP A 123 11.89 3.03 -4.86
N PHE A 124 11.08 2.56 -3.90
CA PHE A 124 9.72 2.02 -4.03
C PHE A 124 8.76 2.68 -3.04
N ALA A 125 8.44 3.96 -3.21
CA ALA A 125 7.43 4.61 -2.39
C ALA A 125 6.04 4.08 -2.75
N LEU A 126 5.25 3.67 -1.75
CA LEU A 126 3.80 3.43 -1.87
C LEU A 126 3.40 2.47 -3.00
N SER A 127 4.13 1.35 -3.11
CA SER A 127 3.75 0.18 -3.90
C SER A 127 4.09 -1.09 -3.11
N TYR A 128 3.41 -2.19 -3.42
CA TYR A 128 3.81 -3.50 -2.90
C TYR A 128 4.99 -4.01 -3.72
N THR A 129 5.93 -4.65 -3.04
CA THR A 129 7.10 -5.23 -3.70
C THR A 129 7.35 -6.64 -3.21
N TYR A 130 7.76 -7.50 -4.14
CA TYR A 130 8.00 -8.91 -3.89
C TYR A 130 9.34 -9.30 -4.48
N GLY A 131 10.18 -9.95 -3.67
CA GLY A 131 11.43 -10.55 -4.08
C GLY A 131 11.48 -11.99 -3.63
N VAL A 132 12.16 -12.85 -4.38
CA VAL A 132 12.42 -14.23 -3.97
C VAL A 132 13.89 -14.55 -4.21
N SER A 133 14.49 -15.33 -3.31
CA SER A 133 15.85 -15.82 -3.48
C SER A 133 15.99 -16.69 -4.72
N ALA A 134 17.20 -16.77 -5.27
CA ALA A 134 17.47 -17.56 -6.48
C ALA A 134 17.12 -19.06 -6.33
N ASP A 135 17.16 -19.59 -5.11
CA ASP A 135 16.78 -20.97 -4.78
C ASP A 135 15.27 -21.14 -4.52
N GLY A 136 14.49 -20.06 -4.47
CA GLY A 136 13.05 -20.10 -4.21
C GLY A 136 12.67 -20.38 -2.75
N GLN A 137 13.63 -20.40 -1.81
CA GLN A 137 13.37 -20.84 -0.43
C GLN A 137 13.01 -19.72 0.53
N THR A 138 13.34 -18.48 0.17
CA THR A 138 13.05 -17.30 0.98
C THR A 138 12.47 -16.21 0.11
N TYR A 139 11.58 -15.41 0.67
CA TYR A 139 10.99 -14.27 -0.02
C TYR A 139 10.96 -13.04 0.87
N ASP A 140 10.97 -11.89 0.19
CA ASP A 140 10.77 -10.56 0.76
C ASP A 140 9.43 -10.03 0.24
N LEU A 141 8.58 -9.53 1.13
CA LEU A 141 7.34 -8.84 0.78
C LEU A 141 7.29 -7.54 1.56
N LEU A 142 7.24 -6.41 0.85
CA LEU A 142 7.35 -5.09 1.46
C LEU A 142 6.20 -4.17 1.04
N MET A 143 5.86 -3.27 1.96
CA MET A 143 4.99 -2.12 1.76
C MET A 143 5.59 -0.90 2.47
N ASN A 144 5.06 0.28 2.18
CA ASN A 144 5.34 1.49 2.94
C ASN A 144 4.02 2.12 3.36
N LEU A 145 3.85 2.37 4.66
CA LEU A 145 2.68 3.07 5.17
C LEU A 145 2.84 4.59 4.99
N GLU A 146 1.73 5.26 4.70
CA GLU A 146 1.67 6.71 4.59
C GLU A 146 1.84 7.38 5.96
N ASN A 147 1.34 6.75 7.03
CA ASN A 147 1.60 7.20 8.39
C ASN A 147 3.07 6.92 8.79
N THR A 148 3.88 7.98 8.79
CA THR A 148 5.31 7.88 9.12
C THR A 148 5.62 7.47 10.55
N SER A 149 4.64 7.63 11.45
CA SER A 149 4.76 7.32 12.88
C SER A 149 4.26 5.92 13.25
N ASP A 150 3.72 5.16 12.29
CA ASP A 150 3.22 3.81 12.55
C ASP A 150 4.40 2.85 12.83
N PRO A 151 4.40 2.11 13.96
CA PRO A 151 5.48 1.19 14.30
C PRO A 151 5.59 0.02 13.31
N GLU A 152 4.51 -0.29 12.60
CA GLU A 152 4.45 -1.36 11.60
C GLU A 152 4.73 -0.84 10.18
N ARG A 153 5.08 0.45 10.03
CA ARG A 153 5.40 1.08 8.75
C ARG A 153 6.43 0.30 7.92
N CYS A 154 7.27 -0.44 8.61
CA CYS A 154 8.38 -1.19 8.04
C CYS A 154 8.39 -2.64 8.52
N GLU A 155 7.23 -3.27 8.72
CA GLU A 155 7.13 -4.72 8.97
C GLU A 155 7.74 -5.50 7.81
N LEU A 156 9.03 -5.73 7.94
CA LEU A 156 9.90 -6.32 6.95
C LEU A 156 10.25 -7.74 7.38
N ARG A 157 9.93 -8.72 6.54
CA ARG A 157 10.71 -9.96 6.49
C ARG A 157 11.69 -9.76 5.34
N LEU A 158 12.95 -9.48 5.68
CA LEU A 158 14.06 -9.34 4.74
C LEU A 158 14.99 -10.55 4.93
N TRP A 159 15.18 -11.34 3.88
CA TRP A 159 16.19 -12.40 3.83
C TRP A 159 17.30 -12.10 2.82
N HIS A 160 17.03 -11.39 1.70
CA HIS A 160 18.05 -11.21 0.65
C HIS A 160 18.67 -9.83 0.56
N SER A 161 18.13 -8.80 1.23
CA SER A 161 18.75 -7.47 1.16
C SER A 161 19.87 -7.32 2.19
N ALA A 162 21.08 -7.68 1.76
CA ALA A 162 22.31 -6.98 2.21
C ALA A 162 22.33 -5.50 1.76
N ALA A 163 21.22 -4.97 1.24
CA ALA A 163 21.06 -3.60 0.81
C ALA A 163 20.78 -2.64 1.97
N VAL A 164 20.76 -3.06 3.23
CA VAL A 164 20.74 -2.11 4.36
C VAL A 164 22.09 -1.40 4.41
N TRP A 165 22.23 -0.36 3.60
CA TRP A 165 23.37 0.53 3.67
C TRP A 165 23.38 1.20 5.05
N PRO A 166 24.56 1.48 5.63
CA PRO A 166 24.70 2.09 6.95
C PRO A 166 23.92 3.41 7.16
N THR A 167 23.47 4.04 6.07
CA THR A 167 22.77 5.32 6.03
C THR A 167 21.28 5.20 5.65
N ASP A 168 20.77 3.99 5.37
CA ASP A 168 19.38 3.75 4.94
C ASP A 168 18.39 3.75 6.12
N THR A 169 18.31 4.91 6.77
CA THR A 169 17.56 5.12 8.02
C THR A 169 16.08 5.47 7.83
N GLY A 170 15.53 5.42 6.61
CA GLY A 170 14.18 5.95 6.37
C GLY A 170 13.05 5.23 7.12
N CYS A 171 13.33 4.03 7.67
CA CYS A 171 12.43 3.26 8.54
C CYS A 171 12.89 3.19 10.00
N PHE A 172 14.19 3.39 10.24
CA PHE A 172 14.79 3.41 11.55
C PHE A 172 15.83 4.53 11.54
N SER A 173 15.49 5.71 12.03
CA SER A 173 16.48 6.79 12.25
C SER A 173 17.61 6.39 13.22
N THR A 174 17.51 5.21 13.84
CA THR A 174 18.42 4.72 14.89
C THR A 174 18.91 3.29 14.69
N ALA A 175 18.66 2.61 13.55
CA ALA A 175 19.16 1.25 13.38
C ALA A 175 20.59 1.24 12.85
N THR A 176 21.54 0.94 13.73
CA THR A 176 22.88 0.49 13.37
C THR A 176 22.83 -0.86 12.65
N LEU A 177 23.76 -1.07 11.71
CA LEU A 177 24.02 -2.37 11.09
C LEU A 177 24.12 -3.47 12.15
N GLY A 178 23.24 -4.47 12.06
CA GLY A 178 23.18 -5.59 13.02
C GLY A 178 22.24 -5.41 14.22
N THR A 179 21.58 -4.25 14.38
CA THR A 179 20.61 -4.00 15.46
C THR A 179 19.18 -3.83 14.98
N VAL A 180 18.89 -4.00 13.68
CA VAL A 180 17.50 -4.14 13.20
C VAL A 180 16.98 -5.42 13.84
N PRO A 181 16.11 -5.34 14.86
CA PRO A 181 15.61 -6.54 15.48
C PRO A 181 14.80 -7.25 14.41
N ASP A 182 15.04 -8.53 14.24
CA ASP A 182 14.22 -9.43 13.44
C ASP A 182 12.85 -9.58 14.13
N ARG A 183 12.08 -8.48 14.22
CA ARG A 183 10.74 -8.46 14.83
C ARG A 183 9.76 -9.29 14.02
N ALA A 184 10.05 -9.56 12.75
CA ALA A 184 9.34 -10.54 11.95
C ALA A 184 9.51 -11.98 12.49
N LYS A 185 10.67 -12.34 13.06
CA LYS A 185 10.82 -13.59 13.83
C LYS A 185 10.08 -13.58 15.17
N GLN A 186 9.87 -12.42 15.80
CA GLN A 186 9.26 -12.34 17.13
C GLN A 186 7.72 -12.31 17.15
N ILE A 187 7.07 -11.78 16.12
CA ILE A 187 5.60 -11.64 16.12
C ILE A 187 4.90 -12.89 15.57
N TRP A 188 5.56 -13.69 14.73
CA TRP A 188 4.90 -14.80 14.01
C TRP A 188 5.72 -16.10 13.94
N ALA A 189 6.69 -16.28 14.84
CA ALA A 189 7.21 -17.62 15.11
C ALA A 189 6.04 -18.49 15.56
N VAL A 190 5.67 -19.46 14.72
CA VAL A 190 4.77 -20.55 15.11
C VAL A 190 5.35 -21.14 16.40
N LYS A 191 4.54 -21.15 17.47
CA LYS A 191 4.88 -21.91 18.68
C LYS A 191 4.96 -23.39 18.37
#